data_AF-A0A954NDD2-F1
#
_entry.id   AF-A0A954NDD2-F1
#
_cell.length_a   1.000
_cell.length_b   1.000
_cell.length_c   1.000
_cell.angle_alpha   90.00
_cell.angle_beta   90.00
_cell.angle_gamma   90.00
#
_symmetry.space_group_name_H-M   'P 1'
#
loop_
_entity.id
_entity.type
_entity.pdbx_description
1 polymer ?
#
loop_
_entity_poly.entity_id
_entity_poly.type
_entity_poly.pdbx_seq_one_letter_code
_entity_poly.pdbx_strand_id
1 'polypeptide(L)'
;MTIDPVPDAGAAPGSQFPLAEIRRRLTFVDLVRGSRLWWLTLACLVVALLVAWRATRPTGPTLLIHFPDGHGLRVGDAMRHRGIEVGTVDEVDLAPDLSGVDVTVVLSPAAEALARADSQFWIVRPRVSLEGVSGLETAIGAKYIAVRAADPAGPACREFTGLASAPADELGQEGIEVILRASDSHGLAPGAPVLWRGVTVGEVLAVDLAADTRYVDVRARVDATYRRLVRPNSQFWFVGGLDINAGLTGIRFKTESLVTIARGGVAFITPSDGAPNEPVEAGHVFTLNDEPRDEWLADASTVGLVDFALPPTVTIRTAWQQRRLAITLQHDRLVSGLLVTADPAIGGDVRLLGPTDGVTQPDGAIEGSWRLDVLAPGTGNPIFTLPEGAKFVASAAGVCGYALRVDGVLAHAAAQSRLRVADAPEDCLLVRSVGAVGQRSSLVHSISRTQISVADDAWQISGVDESMSDWHGAAVVAATDGAVIGLFLDDRTGPIIAPLSAALFE
;
A
#
# COMPACT_ATOMS: atom_id res chain seq x y z
N MET A 1 132.23 -23.16 -1.03
CA MET A 1 131.49 -22.17 -1.84
C MET A 1 130.33 -21.70 -0.98
N THR A 2 130.35 -20.43 -0.64
CA THR A 2 129.44 -19.64 0.20
C THR A 2 127.98 -19.76 -0.25
N ILE A 3 127.01 -19.81 0.67
CA ILE A 3 125.87 -18.89 0.79
C ILE A 3 125.42 -18.86 2.27
N ASP A 4 125.24 -17.65 2.80
CA ASP A 4 124.77 -17.25 4.14
C ASP A 4 123.22 -17.39 4.35
N PRO A 5 122.68 -17.19 5.58
CA PRO A 5 121.41 -17.73 6.08
C PRO A 5 120.27 -16.70 6.24
N VAL A 6 119.06 -17.14 6.67
CA VAL A 6 117.96 -16.29 7.20
C VAL A 6 117.19 -17.05 8.33
N PRO A 7 116.70 -16.38 9.41
CA PRO A 7 116.71 -16.90 10.79
C PRO A 7 115.34 -17.32 11.39
N ASP A 8 115.43 -17.88 12.60
CA ASP A 8 114.34 -18.27 13.53
C ASP A 8 113.40 -17.13 13.98
N ALA A 9 112.15 -17.48 14.27
CA ALA A 9 111.35 -16.80 15.31
C ALA A 9 110.24 -17.68 15.90
N GLY A 10 110.32 -17.92 17.22
CA GLY A 10 109.15 -17.84 18.12
C GLY A 10 108.54 -19.14 18.63
N ALA A 11 108.86 -19.49 19.89
CA ALA A 11 108.25 -20.56 20.68
C ALA A 11 106.91 -20.14 21.33
N ALA A 12 105.98 -21.09 21.55
CA ALA A 12 105.05 -21.15 22.71
C ALA A 12 104.19 -22.46 22.76
N PRO A 13 103.67 -22.89 23.94
CA PRO A 13 103.59 -24.31 24.34
C PRO A 13 102.20 -24.87 24.75
N GLY A 14 102.10 -26.21 24.88
CA GLY A 14 101.23 -26.97 25.82
C GLY A 14 99.74 -27.17 25.48
N SER A 15 99.27 -28.42 25.35
CA SER A 15 97.82 -28.72 25.40
C SER A 15 97.49 -30.03 26.13
N GLN A 16 96.54 -29.90 27.08
CA GLN A 16 95.87 -30.92 27.87
C GLN A 16 94.64 -31.44 27.11
N PHE A 17 94.37 -32.76 27.07
CA PHE A 17 93.16 -33.30 26.45
C PHE A 17 92.02 -33.47 27.48
N PRO A 18 90.79 -32.97 27.22
CA PRO A 18 89.63 -33.17 28.09
C PRO A 18 88.83 -34.45 27.76
N LEU A 19 88.26 -35.09 28.79
CA LEU A 19 87.29 -36.21 28.69
C LEU A 19 85.86 -35.66 28.53
N ALA A 20 85.06 -36.27 27.65
CA ALA A 20 83.71 -35.84 27.30
C ALA A 20 82.62 -36.45 28.21
N GLU A 21 81.70 -35.62 28.69
CA GLU A 21 80.53 -36.01 29.48
C GLU A 21 79.27 -36.06 28.58
N ILE A 22 78.64 -37.24 28.44
CA ILE A 22 77.50 -37.44 27.54
C ILE A 22 76.20 -37.13 28.29
N ARG A 23 75.58 -35.96 28.03
CA ARG A 23 74.19 -35.69 28.46
C ARG A 23 73.19 -36.28 27.45
N ARG A 24 72.25 -37.10 27.94
CA ARG A 24 71.12 -37.62 27.13
C ARG A 24 70.30 -36.45 26.58
N ARG A 25 70.13 -36.40 25.25
CA ARG A 25 69.22 -35.46 24.57
C ARG A 25 67.77 -35.82 24.91
N LEU A 26 67.03 -34.85 25.45
CA LEU A 26 65.57 -34.88 25.52
C LEU A 26 65.02 -35.13 24.11
N THR A 27 64.11 -36.09 23.96
CA THR A 27 63.56 -36.46 22.65
C THR A 27 62.50 -35.45 22.23
N PHE A 28 62.36 -35.17 20.93
CA PHE A 28 61.40 -34.19 20.40
C PHE A 28 59.96 -34.40 20.92
N VAL A 29 59.57 -35.65 21.15
CA VAL A 29 58.26 -36.04 21.66
C VAL A 29 58.00 -35.53 23.09
N ASP A 30 59.03 -35.49 23.95
CA ASP A 30 58.90 -35.01 25.34
C ASP A 30 58.78 -33.48 25.38
N LEU A 31 59.42 -32.78 24.44
CA LEU A 31 59.31 -31.32 24.29
C LEU A 31 57.90 -30.90 23.84
N VAL A 32 57.28 -31.71 22.97
CA VAL A 32 55.94 -31.45 22.42
C VAL A 32 54.83 -31.77 23.44
N ARG A 33 54.99 -32.81 24.26
CA ARG A 33 53.98 -33.22 25.26
C ARG A 33 53.80 -32.25 26.44
N GLY A 34 54.85 -31.51 26.81
CA GLY A 34 54.82 -30.61 27.98
C GLY A 34 54.38 -29.17 27.70
N SER A 35 54.33 -28.75 26.44
CA SER A 35 54.23 -27.33 26.10
C SER A 35 52.83 -26.91 25.65
N ARG A 36 52.18 -26.07 26.47
CA ARG A 36 50.87 -25.44 26.19
C ARG A 36 50.85 -24.61 24.90
N LEU A 37 52.01 -24.25 24.34
CA LEU A 37 52.12 -23.52 23.07
C LEU A 37 51.61 -24.31 21.86
N TRP A 38 51.67 -25.64 21.88
CA TRP A 38 51.15 -26.46 20.77
C TRP A 38 49.61 -26.44 20.67
N TRP A 39 48.92 -26.17 21.77
CA TRP A 39 47.47 -25.98 21.75
C TRP A 39 47.08 -24.66 21.08
N LEU A 40 47.90 -23.62 21.23
CA LEU A 40 47.68 -22.33 20.57
C LEU A 40 47.83 -22.47 19.04
N THR A 41 48.84 -23.19 18.56
CA THR A 41 49.02 -23.41 17.12
C THR A 41 47.90 -24.25 16.53
N LEU A 42 47.44 -25.28 17.23
CA LEU A 42 46.26 -26.06 16.84
C LEU A 42 44.99 -25.19 16.79
N ALA A 43 44.78 -24.33 17.78
CA ALA A 43 43.64 -23.42 17.80
C ALA A 43 43.68 -22.43 16.61
N CYS A 44 44.85 -21.85 16.31
CA CYS A 44 45.03 -21.00 15.13
C CYS A 44 44.74 -21.75 13.83
N LEU A 45 45.20 -23.00 13.70
CA LEU A 45 44.93 -23.85 12.54
C LEU A 45 43.41 -24.09 12.38
N VAL A 46 42.71 -24.40 13.47
CA VAL A 46 41.26 -24.61 13.44
C VAL A 46 40.52 -23.35 13.01
N VAL A 47 40.89 -22.18 13.55
CA VAL A 47 40.29 -20.90 13.15
C VAL A 47 40.56 -20.62 11.67
N ALA A 48 41.78 -20.82 11.19
CA ALA A 48 42.13 -20.65 9.77
C ALA A 48 41.30 -21.58 8.86
N LEU A 49 41.11 -22.84 9.26
CA LEU A 49 40.29 -23.81 8.53
C LEU A 49 38.81 -23.39 8.52
N LEU A 50 38.31 -22.85 9.63
CA LEU A 50 36.93 -22.41 9.79
C LEU A 50 36.63 -21.15 8.95
N VAL A 51 37.59 -20.21 8.90
CA VAL A 51 37.53 -19.04 8.01
C VAL A 51 37.58 -19.47 6.55
N ALA A 52 38.50 -20.38 6.18
CA ALA A 52 38.59 -20.92 4.83
C ALA A 52 37.29 -21.63 4.40
N TRP A 53 36.70 -22.45 5.27
CA TRP A 53 35.44 -23.13 4.98
C TRP A 53 34.27 -22.16 4.82
N ARG A 54 34.22 -21.09 5.63
CA ARG A 54 33.21 -20.03 5.47
C ARG A 54 33.42 -19.20 4.20
N ALA A 55 34.66 -19.04 3.74
CA ALA A 55 34.99 -18.34 2.50
C ALA A 55 34.65 -19.17 1.26
N THR A 56 34.64 -20.51 1.36
CA THR A 56 34.28 -21.41 0.24
C THR A 56 32.78 -21.58 0.02
N ARG A 57 31.93 -20.64 0.45
CA ARG A 57 30.50 -20.68 0.10
C ARG A 57 30.36 -20.52 -1.42
N PRO A 58 29.47 -21.29 -2.08
CA PRO A 58 29.30 -21.22 -3.52
C PRO A 58 28.89 -19.81 -3.93
N THR A 59 29.73 -19.16 -4.72
CA THR A 59 29.43 -17.92 -5.43
C THR A 59 28.43 -18.23 -6.53
N GLY A 60 27.39 -17.41 -6.70
CA GLY A 60 26.45 -17.58 -7.80
C GLY A 60 27.07 -17.21 -9.16
N PRO A 61 26.29 -17.30 -10.25
CA PRO A 61 26.79 -17.02 -11.59
C PRO A 61 27.20 -15.56 -11.76
N THR A 62 28.26 -15.33 -12.51
CA THR A 62 28.74 -14.00 -12.91
C THR A 62 28.04 -13.54 -14.19
N LEU A 63 27.56 -12.31 -14.20
CA LEU A 63 26.93 -11.63 -15.33
C LEU A 63 27.83 -10.51 -15.84
N LEU A 64 27.87 -10.33 -17.16
CA LEU A 64 28.46 -9.18 -17.84
C LEU A 64 27.33 -8.28 -18.35
N ILE A 65 27.29 -7.03 -17.92
CA ILE A 65 26.25 -6.07 -18.31
C ILE A 65 26.92 -4.85 -18.94
N HIS A 66 26.63 -4.63 -20.22
CA HIS A 66 27.12 -3.48 -20.98
C HIS A 66 26.18 -2.29 -20.82
N PHE A 67 26.67 -1.17 -20.27
CA PHE A 67 25.93 0.08 -20.16
C PHE A 67 26.54 1.16 -21.06
N PRO A 68 25.74 2.03 -21.70
CA PRO A 68 26.28 3.16 -22.46
C PRO A 68 27.03 4.16 -21.56
N ASP A 69 26.62 4.28 -20.29
CA ASP A 69 27.25 5.14 -19.29
C ASP A 69 27.31 4.42 -17.93
N GLY A 70 28.49 4.40 -17.29
CA GLY A 70 28.65 3.77 -15.97
C GLY A 70 28.04 4.56 -14.80
N HIS A 71 27.65 5.83 -15.02
CA HIS A 71 27.01 6.74 -14.06
C HIS A 71 27.63 6.74 -12.63
N GLY A 72 28.94 6.47 -12.53
CA GLY A 72 29.69 6.39 -11.28
C GLY A 72 29.28 5.23 -10.37
N LEU A 73 28.89 4.10 -10.95
CA LEU A 73 28.91 2.77 -10.31
C LEU A 73 30.32 2.45 -9.81
N ARG A 74 30.40 1.68 -8.73
CA ARG A 74 31.66 1.23 -8.13
C ARG A 74 31.59 -0.26 -7.79
N VAL A 75 32.76 -0.87 -7.69
CA VAL A 75 32.92 -2.19 -7.10
C VAL A 75 32.31 -2.20 -5.70
N GLY A 76 31.45 -3.18 -5.43
CA GLY A 76 30.69 -3.32 -4.18
C GLY A 76 29.28 -2.73 -4.22
N ASP A 77 28.86 -2.02 -5.28
CA ASP A 77 27.48 -1.56 -5.39
C ASP A 77 26.52 -2.76 -5.48
N ALA A 78 25.34 -2.61 -4.87
CA ALA A 78 24.36 -3.69 -4.79
C ALA A 78 23.58 -3.84 -6.11
N MET A 79 23.16 -5.06 -6.41
CA MET A 79 22.16 -5.37 -7.42
C MET A 79 20.88 -5.79 -6.71
N ARG A 80 19.73 -5.20 -7.06
CA ARG A 80 18.46 -5.41 -6.36
C ARG A 80 17.33 -5.84 -7.30
N HIS A 81 16.50 -6.76 -6.83
CA HIS A 81 15.23 -7.12 -7.43
C HIS A 81 14.11 -6.86 -6.43
N ARG A 82 13.11 -6.04 -6.79
CA ARG A 82 11.99 -5.66 -5.91
C ARG A 82 12.45 -5.17 -4.51
N GLY A 83 13.55 -4.42 -4.48
CA GLY A 83 14.14 -3.86 -3.24
C GLY A 83 15.03 -4.82 -2.44
N ILE A 84 15.11 -6.11 -2.81
CA ILE A 84 15.94 -7.11 -2.14
C ILE A 84 17.29 -7.22 -2.86
N GLU A 85 18.39 -7.28 -2.12
CA GLU A 85 19.73 -7.50 -2.66
C GLU A 85 19.87 -8.92 -3.20
N VAL A 86 20.21 -9.02 -4.49
CA VAL A 86 20.29 -10.28 -5.25
C VAL A 86 21.68 -10.53 -5.83
N GLY A 87 22.56 -9.53 -5.82
CA GLY A 87 23.94 -9.63 -6.29
C GLY A 87 24.76 -8.38 -5.95
N THR A 88 26.03 -8.40 -6.33
CA THR A 88 26.99 -7.32 -6.04
C THR A 88 27.90 -7.08 -7.25
N VAL A 89 28.23 -5.82 -7.51
CA VAL A 89 29.18 -5.43 -8.57
C VAL A 89 30.60 -5.84 -8.16
N ASP A 90 31.24 -6.65 -8.99
CA ASP A 90 32.61 -7.17 -8.76
C ASP A 90 33.65 -6.34 -9.51
N GLU A 91 33.37 -5.94 -10.75
CA GLU A 91 34.29 -5.19 -11.61
C GLU A 91 33.54 -4.18 -12.50
N VAL A 92 34.19 -3.07 -12.83
CA VAL A 92 33.66 -2.01 -13.70
C VAL A 92 34.79 -1.55 -14.62
N ASP A 93 34.71 -1.94 -15.89
CA ASP A 93 35.71 -1.64 -16.91
C ASP A 93 35.12 -0.82 -18.06
N LEU A 94 35.97 -0.06 -18.74
CA LEU A 94 35.57 0.64 -19.96
C LEU A 94 35.58 -0.35 -21.12
N ALA A 95 34.52 -0.35 -21.92
CA ALA A 95 34.44 -1.23 -23.08
C ALA A 95 35.64 -0.97 -24.04
N PRO A 96 36.17 -1.99 -24.73
CA PRO A 96 37.38 -1.85 -25.56
C PRO A 96 37.26 -0.82 -26.69
N ASP A 97 36.03 -0.56 -27.15
CA ASP A 97 35.68 0.39 -28.20
C ASP A 97 35.35 1.80 -27.66
N LEU A 98 35.44 2.00 -26.34
CA LEU A 98 35.10 3.23 -25.62
C LEU A 98 33.62 3.65 -25.78
N SER A 99 32.74 2.75 -26.23
CA SER A 99 31.32 3.06 -26.47
C SER A 99 30.47 3.02 -25.20
N GLY A 100 30.98 2.42 -24.12
CA GLY A 100 30.29 2.25 -22.86
C GLY A 100 31.16 1.65 -21.76
N VAL A 101 30.51 1.09 -20.75
CA VAL A 101 31.11 0.48 -19.56
C VAL A 101 30.59 -0.95 -19.40
N ASP A 102 31.52 -1.88 -19.27
CA ASP A 102 31.25 -3.29 -18.99
C ASP A 102 31.29 -3.52 -17.49
N VAL A 103 30.15 -3.94 -16.92
CA VAL A 103 29.99 -4.15 -15.48
C VAL A 103 29.83 -5.63 -15.21
N THR A 104 30.76 -6.18 -14.42
CA THR A 104 30.74 -7.58 -13.99
C THR A 104 30.01 -7.67 -12.65
N VAL A 105 28.90 -8.42 -12.61
CA VAL A 105 28.05 -8.56 -11.42
C VAL A 105 28.00 -10.02 -10.99
N VAL A 106 28.24 -10.26 -9.71
CA VAL A 106 28.14 -11.60 -9.12
C VAL A 106 26.77 -11.76 -8.46
N LEU A 107 25.98 -12.70 -8.95
CA LEU A 107 24.68 -13.03 -8.38
C LEU A 107 24.82 -13.89 -7.11
N SER A 108 23.84 -13.76 -6.23
CA SER A 108 23.62 -14.72 -5.16
C SER A 108 23.08 -16.05 -5.71
N PRO A 109 23.38 -17.21 -5.09
CA PRO A 109 22.87 -18.50 -5.55
C PRO A 109 21.34 -18.58 -5.60
N ALA A 110 20.64 -17.84 -4.73
CA ALA A 110 19.18 -17.77 -4.73
C ALA A 110 18.60 -16.99 -5.92
N ALA A 111 19.42 -16.18 -6.59
CA ALA A 111 19.03 -15.28 -7.67
C ALA A 111 19.47 -15.78 -9.07
N GLU A 112 19.94 -17.03 -9.18
CA GLU A 112 20.33 -17.63 -10.47
C GLU A 112 19.19 -17.61 -11.50
N ALA A 113 17.94 -17.66 -11.04
CA ALA A 113 16.76 -17.55 -11.89
C ALA A 113 16.64 -16.20 -12.64
N LEU A 114 17.40 -15.16 -12.24
CA LEU A 114 17.42 -13.85 -12.89
C LEU A 114 18.33 -13.81 -14.13
N ALA A 115 19.23 -14.78 -14.30
CA ALA A 115 20.19 -14.86 -15.40
C ALA A 115 19.55 -15.45 -16.68
N ARG A 116 18.54 -14.76 -17.22
CA ARG A 116 17.71 -15.20 -18.37
C ARG A 116 17.78 -14.19 -19.50
N ALA A 117 17.73 -14.65 -20.75
CA ALA A 117 17.95 -13.80 -21.93
C ALA A 117 17.10 -12.52 -21.99
N ASP A 118 15.84 -12.56 -21.52
CA ASP A 118 14.94 -11.39 -21.55
C ASP A 118 14.99 -10.54 -20.26
N SER A 119 15.90 -10.84 -19.33
CA SER A 119 16.06 -10.05 -18.11
C SER A 119 16.63 -8.68 -18.44
N GLN A 120 16.07 -7.64 -17.81
CA GLN A 120 16.43 -6.25 -18.09
C GLN A 120 17.07 -5.62 -16.87
N PHE A 121 18.13 -4.84 -17.09
CA PHE A 121 18.95 -4.25 -16.05
C PHE A 121 19.07 -2.75 -16.28
N TRP A 122 19.00 -1.94 -15.23
CA TRP A 122 19.22 -0.49 -15.32
C TRP A 122 19.82 0.06 -14.03
N ILE A 123 20.43 1.23 -14.12
CA ILE A 123 21.07 1.90 -12.99
C ILE A 123 20.05 2.79 -12.29
N VAL A 124 19.77 2.53 -11.00
CA VAL A 124 18.90 3.39 -10.19
C VAL A 124 19.74 4.44 -9.48
N ARG A 125 19.31 5.69 -9.64
CA ARG A 125 19.95 6.87 -9.04
C ARG A 125 19.07 7.41 -7.92
N PRO A 126 19.62 7.71 -6.74
CA PRO A 126 18.87 8.43 -5.71
C PRO A 126 18.48 9.81 -6.28
N ARG A 127 17.19 10.09 -6.33
CA ARG A 127 16.69 11.43 -6.62
C ARG A 127 16.62 12.19 -5.30
N VAL A 128 17.29 13.33 -5.22
CA VAL A 128 17.18 14.21 -4.04
C VAL A 128 15.85 14.95 -4.16
N SER A 129 14.82 14.49 -3.45
CA SER A 129 13.62 15.28 -3.20
C SER A 129 13.81 16.11 -1.94
N LEU A 130 13.38 17.38 -1.97
CA LEU A 130 13.43 18.31 -0.83
C LEU A 130 12.27 18.07 0.15
N GLU A 131 11.62 16.91 0.13
CA GLU A 131 10.35 16.63 0.81
C GLU A 131 10.45 16.28 2.30
N GLY A 132 11.62 16.39 2.91
CA GLY A 132 11.73 16.12 4.33
C GLY A 132 13.12 16.38 4.85
N VAL A 133 13.35 17.58 5.38
CA VAL A 133 14.50 17.82 6.24
C VAL A 133 14.21 17.16 7.59
N SER A 134 14.44 15.86 7.65
CA SER A 134 14.76 15.16 8.89
C SER A 134 15.82 14.12 8.55
N GLY A 135 17.07 14.39 8.93
CA GLY A 135 18.23 13.55 8.63
C GLY A 135 19.10 14.06 7.47
N LEU A 136 19.80 15.18 7.69
CA LEU A 136 20.89 15.67 6.81
C LEU A 136 22.13 14.72 6.75
N GLU A 137 21.94 13.43 7.04
CA GLU A 137 22.98 12.40 7.03
C GLU A 137 22.68 11.27 6.02
N THR A 138 21.50 11.25 5.39
CA THR A 138 21.08 10.22 4.40
C THR A 138 20.91 10.74 2.97
N ALA A 139 21.47 11.91 2.64
CA ALA A 139 21.50 12.46 1.27
C ALA A 139 22.49 11.73 0.33
N ILE A 140 22.80 10.46 0.61
CA ILE A 140 23.64 9.58 -0.20
C ILE A 140 22.99 8.20 -0.20
N GLY A 141 21.88 8.03 -0.93
CA GLY A 141 21.46 6.69 -1.31
C GLY A 141 22.60 6.04 -2.11
N ALA A 142 22.99 4.80 -1.78
CA ALA A 142 23.93 4.07 -2.61
C ALA A 142 23.31 3.84 -3.99
N LYS A 143 24.10 4.04 -5.05
CA LYS A 143 23.69 3.67 -6.40
C LYS A 143 23.59 2.15 -6.45
N TYR A 144 22.62 1.65 -7.19
CA TYR A 144 22.43 0.20 -7.32
C TYR A 144 21.90 -0.13 -8.71
N ILE A 145 22.16 -1.37 -9.13
CA ILE A 145 21.61 -1.92 -10.37
C ILE A 145 20.29 -2.57 -10.02
N ALA A 146 19.20 -2.20 -10.69
CA ALA A 146 17.93 -2.88 -10.57
C ALA A 146 17.76 -3.89 -11.71
N VAL A 147 17.04 -4.98 -11.43
CA VAL A 147 16.76 -6.03 -12.41
C VAL A 147 15.28 -6.37 -12.46
N ARG A 148 14.78 -6.55 -13.67
CA ARG A 148 13.50 -7.17 -13.96
C ARG A 148 13.74 -8.61 -14.40
N ALA A 149 13.11 -9.54 -13.69
CA ALA A 149 13.16 -10.96 -14.02
C ALA A 149 12.35 -11.23 -15.30
N ALA A 150 12.94 -11.98 -16.23
CA ALA A 150 12.21 -12.59 -17.33
C ALA A 150 11.40 -13.81 -16.89
N ASP A 151 10.65 -14.39 -17.82
CA ASP A 151 10.02 -15.71 -17.64
C ASP A 151 11.09 -16.74 -17.21
N PRO A 152 10.89 -17.45 -16.08
CA PRO A 152 11.82 -18.47 -15.61
C PRO A 152 12.05 -19.62 -16.60
N ALA A 153 11.17 -19.82 -17.58
CA ALA A 153 11.33 -20.81 -18.65
C ALA A 153 12.31 -20.39 -19.78
N GLY A 154 12.78 -19.14 -19.78
CA GLY A 154 13.70 -18.62 -20.80
C GLY A 154 15.11 -19.24 -20.76
N PRO A 155 15.87 -19.17 -21.87
CA PRO A 155 17.25 -19.65 -21.92
C PRO A 155 18.15 -18.85 -20.96
N ALA A 156 19.10 -19.55 -20.33
CA ALA A 156 20.08 -18.91 -19.46
C ALA A 156 21.01 -18.00 -20.28
N CYS A 157 21.21 -16.77 -19.82
CA CYS A 157 22.11 -15.81 -20.45
C CYS A 157 23.03 -15.18 -19.40
N ARG A 158 24.27 -14.88 -19.79
CA ARG A 158 25.28 -14.26 -18.92
C ARG A 158 25.72 -12.88 -19.39
N GLU A 159 25.33 -12.49 -20.59
CA GLU A 159 25.70 -11.22 -21.20
C GLU A 159 24.44 -10.43 -21.49
N PHE A 160 24.43 -9.16 -21.08
CA PHE A 160 23.25 -8.31 -21.10
C PHE A 160 23.58 -6.90 -21.56
N THR A 161 22.62 -6.26 -22.22
CA THR A 161 22.67 -4.82 -22.49
C THR A 161 21.82 -4.09 -21.46
N GLY A 162 22.45 -3.21 -20.70
CA GLY A 162 21.81 -2.39 -19.70
C GLY A 162 21.03 -1.22 -20.30
N LEU A 163 19.86 -0.94 -19.74
CA LEU A 163 19.01 0.19 -20.11
C LEU A 163 19.46 1.45 -19.37
N ALA A 164 19.39 2.60 -20.05
CA ALA A 164 19.73 3.91 -19.48
C ALA A 164 18.75 4.39 -18.39
N SER A 165 17.51 3.88 -18.42
CA SER A 165 16.46 4.19 -17.45
C SER A 165 15.59 2.95 -17.21
N ALA A 166 14.85 2.97 -16.10
CA ALA A 166 13.86 1.93 -15.81
C ALA A 166 12.90 1.76 -17.01
N PRO A 167 12.54 0.52 -17.37
CA PRO A 167 11.50 0.29 -18.37
C PRO A 167 10.19 0.92 -17.89
N ALA A 168 9.42 1.52 -18.82
CA ALA A 168 8.19 2.25 -18.50
C ALA A 168 7.19 1.42 -17.67
N ASP A 169 7.20 0.10 -17.86
CA ASP A 169 6.42 -0.88 -17.11
C ASP A 169 6.70 -0.91 -15.60
N GLU A 170 7.93 -0.63 -15.17
CA GLU A 170 8.27 -0.58 -13.73
C GLU A 170 7.92 0.75 -13.07
N LEU A 171 7.66 1.81 -13.85
CA LEU A 171 7.27 3.14 -13.35
C LEU A 171 5.77 3.27 -13.01
N GLY A 172 5.03 2.16 -12.95
CA GLY A 172 3.67 2.14 -12.40
C GLY A 172 2.61 1.60 -13.35
N GLN A 173 2.65 0.30 -13.62
CA GLN A 173 1.56 -0.41 -14.30
C GLN A 173 0.23 -0.45 -13.50
N GLU A 174 0.20 0.00 -12.25
CA GLU A 174 -1.02 0.04 -11.45
C GLU A 174 -1.72 1.41 -11.57
N GLY A 175 -2.09 1.84 -12.78
CA GLY A 175 -2.77 3.13 -12.97
C GLY A 175 -3.33 3.36 -14.38
N ILE A 176 -3.89 4.56 -14.59
CA ILE A 176 -4.24 5.08 -15.92
C ILE A 176 -3.32 6.25 -16.27
N GLU A 177 -2.69 6.17 -17.44
CA GLU A 177 -1.91 7.27 -18.00
C GLU A 177 -2.82 8.16 -18.86
N VAL A 178 -2.73 9.47 -18.65
CA VAL A 178 -3.46 10.49 -19.39
C VAL A 178 -2.48 11.55 -19.88
N ILE A 179 -2.81 12.17 -21.01
CA ILE A 179 -2.02 13.25 -21.60
C ILE A 179 -2.74 14.56 -21.32
N LEU A 180 -2.10 15.49 -20.64
CA LEU A 180 -2.63 16.81 -20.36
C LEU A 180 -1.93 17.81 -21.28
N ARG A 181 -2.69 18.39 -22.19
CA ARG A 181 -2.20 19.33 -23.18
C ARG A 181 -2.37 20.77 -22.70
N ALA A 182 -1.28 21.53 -22.70
CA ALA A 182 -1.24 22.94 -22.34
C ALA A 182 -0.51 23.77 -23.41
N SER A 183 -0.72 25.09 -23.38
CA SER A 183 0.04 26.06 -24.19
C SER A 183 1.48 26.24 -23.71
N ASP A 184 1.75 26.01 -22.42
CA ASP A 184 3.09 26.02 -21.85
C ASP A 184 3.22 24.95 -20.74
N SER A 185 4.42 24.78 -20.17
CA SER A 185 4.66 23.75 -19.16
C SER A 185 4.21 24.14 -17.75
N HIS A 186 3.83 25.40 -17.52
CA HIS A 186 3.48 25.98 -16.23
C HIS A 186 4.51 25.71 -15.11
N GLY A 187 5.77 25.42 -15.47
CA GLY A 187 6.80 25.03 -14.51
C GLY A 187 6.62 23.63 -13.91
N LEU A 188 5.70 22.82 -14.45
CA LEU A 188 5.53 21.42 -14.07
C LEU A 188 6.80 20.63 -14.38
N ALA A 189 7.16 19.75 -13.45
CA ALA A 189 8.28 18.85 -13.57
C ALA A 189 7.84 17.40 -13.30
N PRO A 190 8.56 16.40 -13.83
CA PRO A 190 8.35 15.00 -13.45
C PRO A 190 8.38 14.81 -11.93
N GLY A 191 7.40 14.08 -11.41
CA GLY A 191 7.15 13.89 -9.97
C GLY A 191 6.26 14.95 -9.32
N ALA A 192 5.73 15.93 -10.08
CA ALA A 192 4.70 16.84 -9.56
C ALA A 192 3.41 16.04 -9.22
N PRO A 193 2.72 16.37 -8.11
CA PRO A 193 1.56 15.60 -7.68
C PRO A 193 0.34 15.87 -8.56
N VAL A 194 -0.45 14.82 -8.81
CA VAL A 194 -1.80 14.93 -9.37
C VAL A 194 -2.79 14.86 -8.21
N LEU A 195 -3.61 15.88 -8.05
CA LEU A 195 -4.48 16.12 -6.91
C LEU A 195 -5.95 15.97 -7.29
N TRP A 196 -6.70 15.28 -6.43
CA TRP A 196 -8.16 15.32 -6.41
C TRP A 196 -8.60 15.93 -5.09
N ARG A 197 -9.24 17.11 -5.13
CA ARG A 197 -9.70 17.84 -3.93
C ARG A 197 -8.61 18.03 -2.86
N GLY A 198 -7.36 18.20 -3.29
CA GLY A 198 -6.19 18.39 -2.41
C GLY A 198 -5.52 17.10 -1.92
N VAL A 199 -6.04 15.91 -2.30
CA VAL A 199 -5.41 14.61 -1.99
C VAL A 199 -4.59 14.15 -3.20
N THR A 200 -3.36 13.71 -2.98
CA THR A 200 -2.52 13.11 -4.04
C THR A 200 -3.10 11.77 -4.47
N VAL A 201 -3.44 11.69 -5.76
CA VAL A 201 -4.03 10.50 -6.41
C VAL A 201 -3.19 9.97 -7.57
N GLY A 202 -2.03 10.58 -7.79
CA GLY A 202 -1.15 10.26 -8.90
C GLY A 202 0.03 11.23 -9.00
N GLU A 203 0.78 11.12 -10.10
CA GLU A 203 1.97 11.93 -10.35
C GLU A 203 2.18 12.24 -11.84
N VAL A 204 2.91 13.31 -12.12
CA VAL A 204 3.39 13.65 -13.47
C VAL A 204 4.59 12.76 -13.80
N LEU A 205 4.50 11.98 -14.89
CA LEU A 205 5.55 11.09 -15.37
C LEU A 205 6.58 11.83 -16.22
N ALA A 206 6.11 12.66 -17.16
CA ALA A 206 6.95 13.35 -18.13
C ALA A 206 6.30 14.65 -18.61
N VAL A 207 7.13 15.57 -19.09
CA VAL A 207 6.72 16.83 -19.70
C VAL A 207 7.50 16.97 -21.00
N ASP A 208 6.81 16.84 -22.13
CA ASP A 208 7.41 16.85 -23.46
C ASP A 208 6.73 17.88 -24.37
N LEU A 209 7.42 18.32 -25.42
CA LEU A 209 6.77 19.08 -26.49
C LEU A 209 5.89 18.14 -27.32
N ALA A 210 4.66 18.58 -27.61
CA ALA A 210 3.80 17.87 -28.53
C ALA A 210 4.45 17.78 -29.92
N ALA A 211 4.06 16.77 -30.72
CA ALA A 211 4.64 16.53 -32.04
C ALA A 211 4.49 17.72 -33.01
N ASP A 212 3.48 18.58 -32.80
CA ASP A 212 3.24 19.78 -33.59
C ASP A 212 3.99 21.02 -33.07
N THR A 213 4.81 20.85 -32.03
CA THR A 213 5.65 21.85 -31.34
C THR A 213 4.95 23.11 -30.84
N ARG A 214 3.61 23.16 -30.91
CA ARG A 214 2.79 24.29 -30.46
C ARG A 214 2.29 24.13 -29.03
N TYR A 215 2.25 22.90 -28.55
CA TYR A 215 1.74 22.56 -27.23
C TYR A 215 2.77 21.78 -26.42
N VAL A 216 2.57 21.75 -25.12
CA VAL A 216 3.27 20.87 -24.19
C VAL A 216 2.32 19.73 -23.83
N ASP A 217 2.78 18.49 -24.01
CA ASP A 217 2.09 17.29 -23.59
C ASP A 217 2.69 16.83 -22.26
N VAL A 218 1.91 16.98 -21.18
CA VAL A 218 2.25 16.51 -19.83
C VAL A 218 1.65 15.13 -19.66
N ARG A 219 2.51 14.11 -19.52
CA ARG A 219 2.06 12.74 -19.24
C ARG A 219 1.88 12.58 -17.74
N ALA A 220 0.65 12.32 -17.32
CA ALA A 220 0.29 12.15 -15.93
C ALA A 220 -0.29 10.76 -15.70
N ARG A 221 0.01 10.17 -14.54
CA ARG A 221 -0.52 8.88 -14.11
C ARG A 221 -1.44 9.10 -12.92
N VAL A 222 -2.62 8.51 -12.99
CA VAL A 222 -3.54 8.40 -11.85
C VAL A 222 -3.51 6.95 -11.38
N ASP A 223 -3.30 6.74 -10.08
CA ASP A 223 -3.15 5.40 -9.50
C ASP A 223 -4.41 4.55 -9.72
N ALA A 224 -4.26 3.22 -9.76
CA ALA A 224 -5.34 2.26 -10.06
C ALA A 224 -6.53 2.44 -9.12
N THR A 225 -6.26 2.69 -7.83
CA THR A 225 -7.27 2.97 -6.79
C THR A 225 -8.16 4.16 -7.14
N TYR A 226 -7.64 5.13 -7.90
CA TYR A 226 -8.32 6.39 -8.22
C TYR A 226 -8.69 6.52 -9.70
N ARG A 227 -8.43 5.50 -10.53
CA ARG A 227 -8.72 5.50 -11.98
C ARG A 227 -10.15 5.95 -12.31
N ARG A 228 -11.11 5.62 -11.45
CA ARG A 228 -12.54 5.93 -11.63
C ARG A 228 -12.90 7.41 -11.52
N LEU A 229 -12.02 8.20 -10.89
CA LEU A 229 -12.20 9.63 -10.76
C LEU A 229 -12.04 10.34 -12.11
N VAL A 230 -11.22 9.77 -13.00
CA VAL A 230 -10.96 10.32 -14.34
C VAL A 230 -12.04 9.83 -15.31
N ARG A 231 -12.76 10.77 -15.90
CA ARG A 231 -13.84 10.56 -16.89
C ARG A 231 -13.58 11.43 -18.12
N PRO A 232 -14.21 11.16 -19.27
CA PRO A 232 -14.00 11.95 -20.48
C PRO A 232 -14.31 13.44 -20.32
N ASN A 233 -15.15 13.81 -19.35
CA ASN A 233 -15.49 15.19 -19.01
C ASN A 233 -14.67 15.76 -17.84
N SER A 234 -13.62 15.07 -17.37
CA SER A 234 -12.73 15.59 -16.33
C SER A 234 -12.03 16.86 -16.78
N GLN A 235 -12.03 17.86 -15.91
CA GLN A 235 -11.37 19.14 -16.12
C GLN A 235 -10.12 19.20 -15.26
N PHE A 236 -8.98 19.41 -15.91
CA PHE A 236 -7.66 19.51 -15.27
C PHE A 236 -7.22 20.97 -15.25
N TRP A 237 -6.62 21.41 -14.15
CA TRP A 237 -5.99 22.73 -14.05
C TRP A 237 -4.68 22.66 -13.29
N PHE A 238 -3.81 23.63 -13.55
CA PHE A 238 -2.56 23.81 -12.86
C PHE A 238 -2.80 24.34 -11.45
N VAL A 239 -2.07 23.80 -10.47
CA VAL A 239 -2.08 24.26 -9.08
C VAL A 239 -0.66 24.51 -8.61
N GLY A 240 -0.39 25.67 -8.04
CA GLY A 240 0.94 26.07 -7.61
C GLY A 240 1.47 27.26 -8.39
N GLY A 241 2.62 27.78 -7.97
CA GLY A 241 3.09 29.10 -8.38
C GLY A 241 2.51 30.22 -7.50
N LEU A 242 3.33 31.23 -7.24
CA LEU A 242 2.97 32.39 -6.43
C LEU A 242 2.10 33.33 -7.29
N ASP A 243 0.77 33.24 -7.20
CA ASP A 243 -0.11 34.23 -7.81
C ASP A 243 -0.16 35.51 -6.95
N ILE A 244 0.60 36.54 -7.34
CA ILE A 244 0.58 37.86 -6.70
C ILE A 244 -0.41 38.76 -7.45
N ASN A 245 -1.68 38.65 -7.12
CA ASN A 245 -2.69 39.62 -7.54
C ASN A 245 -2.65 40.88 -6.64
N ALA A 246 -1.91 41.91 -7.07
CA ALA A 246 -1.82 43.20 -6.36
C ALA A 246 -3.00 44.13 -6.71
N GLY A 247 -4.12 44.00 -5.99
CA GLY A 247 -5.26 44.93 -6.02
C GLY A 247 -5.29 45.88 -4.81
N LEU A 248 -5.86 47.08 -4.96
CA LEU A 248 -5.93 48.14 -3.94
C LEU A 248 -6.81 47.81 -2.70
N THR A 249 -7.40 46.62 -2.61
CA THR A 249 -8.44 46.27 -1.62
C THR A 249 -8.12 45.06 -0.72
N GLY A 250 -6.86 44.62 -0.65
CA GLY A 250 -6.40 43.69 0.39
C GLY A 250 -6.07 42.28 -0.12
N ILE A 251 -5.17 41.61 0.62
CA ILE A 251 -4.56 40.33 0.27
C ILE A 251 -5.42 39.19 0.83
N ARG A 252 -5.87 38.26 -0.03
CA ARG A 252 -6.62 37.06 0.37
C ARG A 252 -5.67 35.86 0.27
N PHE A 253 -5.15 35.38 1.40
CA PHE A 253 -4.27 34.20 1.44
C PHE A 253 -5.10 32.91 1.44
N LYS A 254 -5.10 32.16 0.33
CA LYS A 254 -5.43 30.73 0.32
C LYS A 254 -4.11 29.96 0.43
N THR A 255 -3.82 29.41 1.60
CA THR A 255 -2.65 28.57 1.84
C THR A 255 -2.95 27.14 1.36
N GLU A 256 -2.65 26.85 0.11
CA GLU A 256 -2.45 25.48 -0.34
C GLU A 256 -1.07 24.97 0.11
N SER A 257 -0.88 23.65 0.11
CA SER A 257 0.32 22.98 0.64
C SER A 257 1.63 23.59 0.12
N LEU A 258 2.60 23.81 1.01
CA LEU A 258 3.94 24.33 0.70
C LEU A 258 4.67 23.54 -0.41
N VAL A 259 4.32 22.26 -0.60
CA VAL A 259 4.87 21.40 -1.66
C VAL A 259 4.40 21.82 -3.05
N THR A 260 3.11 22.17 -3.19
CA THR A 260 2.52 22.66 -4.45
C THR A 260 3.09 24.02 -4.85
N ILE A 261 3.47 24.84 -3.87
CA ILE A 261 4.09 26.17 -4.08
C ILE A 261 5.49 26.04 -4.72
N ALA A 262 6.24 24.96 -4.45
CA ALA A 262 7.64 24.82 -4.85
C ALA A 262 7.87 24.15 -6.22
N ARG A 263 6.98 23.24 -6.65
CA ARG A 263 7.14 22.44 -7.90
C ARG A 263 5.96 22.53 -8.86
N GLY A 264 4.89 23.22 -8.47
CA GLY A 264 3.60 23.10 -9.16
C GLY A 264 3.00 21.69 -8.99
N GLY A 265 1.77 21.55 -9.44
CA GLY A 265 0.99 20.33 -9.41
C GLY A 265 -0.17 20.45 -10.38
N VAL A 266 -0.88 19.35 -10.56
CA VAL A 266 -2.09 19.32 -11.39
C VAL A 266 -3.25 18.93 -10.50
N ALA A 267 -4.34 19.68 -10.52
CA ALA A 267 -5.59 19.28 -9.89
C ALA A 267 -6.64 18.97 -10.95
N PHE A 268 -7.60 18.11 -10.60
CA PHE A 268 -8.73 17.86 -11.49
C PHE A 268 -10.03 17.62 -10.75
N ILE A 269 -11.12 17.78 -11.49
CA ILE A 269 -12.48 17.48 -11.05
C ILE A 269 -13.29 16.89 -12.19
N THR A 270 -14.32 16.13 -11.84
CA THR A 270 -15.26 15.56 -12.81
C THR A 270 -16.65 16.12 -12.53
N PRO A 271 -17.19 16.98 -13.40
CA PRO A 271 -18.53 17.55 -13.25
C PRO A 271 -19.64 16.51 -13.28
N SER A 272 -20.74 16.78 -12.55
CA SER A 272 -21.90 15.88 -12.41
C SER A 272 -22.74 15.76 -13.68
N ASP A 273 -22.76 16.82 -14.48
CA ASP A 273 -23.69 16.97 -15.58
C ASP A 273 -23.09 16.42 -16.89
N GLY A 274 -23.85 15.55 -17.56
CA GLY A 274 -23.56 15.11 -18.93
C GLY A 274 -22.50 14.02 -19.13
N ALA A 275 -22.02 13.33 -18.09
CA ALA A 275 -21.01 12.29 -18.26
C ALA A 275 -21.60 10.98 -18.85
N PRO A 276 -21.05 10.46 -19.97
CA PRO A 276 -21.09 9.03 -20.24
C PRO A 276 -20.38 8.31 -19.09
N ASN A 277 -20.96 7.23 -18.55
CA ASN A 277 -20.34 6.39 -17.51
C ASN A 277 -19.14 5.56 -18.06
N GLU A 278 -18.55 6.00 -19.16
CA GLU A 278 -17.54 5.28 -19.91
C GLU A 278 -16.17 5.51 -19.24
N PRO A 279 -15.41 4.44 -18.97
CA PRO A 279 -14.03 4.56 -18.50
C PRO A 279 -13.16 5.27 -19.55
N VAL A 280 -12.23 6.10 -19.07
CA VAL A 280 -11.22 6.69 -19.95
C VAL A 280 -10.21 5.61 -20.36
N GLU A 281 -9.82 5.62 -21.64
CA GLU A 281 -8.74 4.80 -22.17
C GLU A 281 -7.38 5.42 -21.86
N ALA A 282 -6.34 4.58 -21.73
CA ALA A 282 -4.98 5.08 -21.52
C ALA A 282 -4.54 5.92 -22.72
N GLY A 283 -3.87 7.04 -22.45
CA GLY A 283 -3.43 8.00 -23.47
C GLY A 283 -4.49 9.00 -23.92
N HIS A 284 -5.65 9.05 -23.26
CA HIS A 284 -6.66 10.09 -23.53
C HIS A 284 -6.08 11.49 -23.29
N VAL A 285 -6.41 12.42 -24.20
CA VAL A 285 -5.87 13.78 -24.18
C VAL A 285 -6.89 14.73 -23.54
N PHE A 286 -6.52 15.31 -22.40
CA PHE A 286 -7.26 16.37 -21.71
C PHE A 286 -6.62 17.73 -21.96
N THR A 287 -7.39 18.79 -21.75
CA THR A 287 -6.85 20.16 -21.71
C THR A 287 -6.44 20.48 -20.27
N LEU A 288 -5.21 20.94 -20.09
CA LEU A 288 -4.75 21.51 -18.82
C LEU A 288 -5.02 23.02 -18.85
N ASN A 289 -5.84 23.48 -17.91
CA ASN A 289 -6.23 24.88 -17.79
C ASN A 289 -5.32 25.60 -16.76
N ASP A 290 -5.20 26.92 -16.89
CA ASP A 290 -4.41 27.73 -15.96
C ASP A 290 -5.09 27.85 -14.59
N GLU A 291 -6.42 28.04 -14.60
CA GLU A 291 -7.23 28.25 -13.41
C GLU A 291 -8.51 27.41 -13.45
N PRO A 292 -9.05 27.00 -12.28
CA PRO A 292 -10.35 26.37 -12.20
C PRO A 292 -11.46 27.39 -12.47
N ARG A 293 -12.47 27.01 -13.25
CA ARG A 293 -13.69 27.83 -13.39
C ARG A 293 -14.64 27.59 -12.22
N ASP A 294 -15.29 28.65 -11.75
CA ASP A 294 -16.24 28.60 -10.62
C ASP A 294 -17.38 27.60 -10.84
N GLU A 295 -17.83 27.43 -12.10
CA GLU A 295 -18.85 26.46 -12.50
C GLU A 295 -18.44 25.00 -12.17
N TRP A 296 -17.17 24.64 -12.36
CA TRP A 296 -16.67 23.28 -12.08
C TRP A 296 -16.61 23.00 -10.59
N LEU A 297 -16.28 24.03 -9.79
CA LEU A 297 -16.20 23.93 -8.34
C LEU A 297 -17.59 23.89 -7.70
N ALA A 298 -18.59 24.54 -8.29
CA ALA A 298 -19.97 24.52 -7.84
C ALA A 298 -20.67 23.18 -8.14
N ASP A 299 -20.37 22.57 -9.30
CA ASP A 299 -20.97 21.30 -9.77
C ASP A 299 -20.13 20.05 -9.48
N ALA A 300 -19.15 20.19 -8.59
CA ALA A 300 -18.25 19.14 -8.12
C ALA A 300 -19.01 17.86 -7.73
N SER A 301 -19.03 16.87 -8.62
CA SER A 301 -19.84 15.68 -8.43
C SER A 301 -19.38 14.86 -7.23
N THR A 302 -20.35 14.24 -6.57
CA THR A 302 -20.12 13.06 -5.74
C THR A 302 -19.88 11.90 -6.72
N VAL A 303 -18.71 11.85 -7.39
CA VAL A 303 -18.30 10.65 -8.11
C VAL A 303 -18.26 9.55 -7.04
N GLY A 304 -19.21 8.63 -7.11
CA GLY A 304 -19.17 7.45 -6.27
C GLY A 304 -17.85 6.75 -6.53
N LEU A 305 -17.04 6.52 -5.50
CA LEU A 305 -15.81 5.73 -5.62
C LEU A 305 -16.09 4.28 -6.09
N VAL A 306 -17.36 3.92 -6.19
CA VAL A 306 -17.86 2.59 -6.50
C VAL A 306 -18.84 2.62 -7.68
N ASP A 307 -18.72 1.61 -8.55
CA ASP A 307 -19.55 1.45 -9.77
C ASP A 307 -20.94 0.84 -9.48
N PHE A 308 -21.23 0.54 -8.23
CA PHE A 308 -22.47 -0.11 -7.83
C PHE A 308 -23.39 0.86 -7.07
N ALA A 309 -24.70 0.71 -7.28
CA ALA A 309 -25.69 1.43 -6.50
C ALA A 309 -25.57 1.05 -5.02
N LEU A 310 -25.55 2.01 -4.10
CA LEU A 310 -25.55 1.70 -2.67
C LEU A 310 -26.90 1.09 -2.26
N PRO A 311 -26.92 0.13 -1.32
CA PRO A 311 -28.18 -0.46 -0.87
C PRO A 311 -29.03 0.59 -0.14
N PRO A 312 -30.37 0.61 -0.33
CA PRO A 312 -31.24 1.41 0.51
C PRO A 312 -31.19 0.88 1.94
N THR A 313 -30.96 1.76 2.91
CA THR A 313 -31.02 1.40 4.34
C THR A 313 -32.23 2.07 4.98
N VAL A 314 -32.70 1.53 6.09
CA VAL A 314 -33.79 2.10 6.89
C VAL A 314 -33.30 2.49 8.28
N THR A 315 -34.08 3.33 8.95
CA THR A 315 -33.88 3.62 10.37
C THR A 315 -34.91 2.84 11.17
N ILE A 316 -34.47 2.14 12.21
CA ILE A 316 -35.33 1.41 13.13
C ILE A 316 -35.38 2.20 14.43
N ARG A 317 -36.60 2.50 14.88
CA ARG A 317 -36.85 3.13 16.18
C ARG A 317 -37.46 2.12 17.13
N THR A 318 -36.81 1.89 18.27
CA THR A 318 -37.37 1.10 19.36
C THR A 318 -37.65 1.97 20.58
N ALA A 319 -38.87 1.89 21.08
CA ALA A 319 -39.31 2.61 22.27
C ALA A 319 -39.88 1.64 23.30
N TRP A 320 -39.54 1.82 24.57
CA TRP A 320 -40.06 0.99 25.67
C TRP A 320 -40.09 1.74 26.99
N GLN A 321 -40.80 1.16 27.95
CA GLN A 321 -40.77 1.61 29.33
C GLN A 321 -40.09 0.58 30.22
N GLN A 322 -39.28 1.03 31.16
CA GLN A 322 -38.59 0.16 32.10
C GLN A 322 -38.80 0.67 33.53
N ARG A 323 -39.12 -0.24 34.44
CA ARG A 323 -39.30 0.10 35.85
C ARG A 323 -37.98 -0.09 36.59
N ARG A 324 -37.47 0.97 37.20
CA ARG A 324 -36.30 0.92 38.09
C ARG A 324 -36.67 1.53 39.42
N LEU A 325 -36.66 0.73 40.49
CA LEU A 325 -37.18 1.10 41.81
C LEU A 325 -38.66 1.54 41.72
N ALA A 326 -38.98 2.74 42.20
CA ALA A 326 -40.33 3.31 42.19
C ALA A 326 -40.62 4.20 40.96
N ILE A 327 -39.70 4.30 39.99
CA ILE A 327 -39.80 5.22 38.85
C ILE A 327 -39.90 4.41 37.55
N THR A 328 -40.79 4.86 36.65
CA THR A 328 -40.91 4.36 35.28
C THR A 328 -40.12 5.26 34.36
N LEU A 329 -39.12 4.71 33.68
CA LEU A 329 -38.30 5.41 32.70
C LEU A 329 -38.80 5.09 31.30
N GLN A 330 -38.85 6.11 30.44
CA GLN A 330 -39.15 5.95 29.02
C GLN A 330 -37.85 5.99 28.24
N HIS A 331 -37.66 5.01 27.36
CA HIS A 331 -36.49 4.87 26.52
C HIS A 331 -36.89 4.92 25.05
N ASP A 332 -36.03 5.52 24.23
CA ASP A 332 -36.13 5.57 22.77
C ASP A 332 -34.72 5.37 22.21
N ARG A 333 -34.59 4.55 21.17
CA ARG A 333 -33.32 4.20 20.54
C ARG A 333 -33.51 4.15 19.02
N LEU A 334 -32.57 4.77 18.30
CA LEU A 334 -32.51 4.75 16.84
C LEU A 334 -31.30 3.96 16.41
N VAL A 335 -31.50 3.01 15.51
CA VAL A 335 -30.44 2.23 14.88
C VAL A 335 -30.66 2.18 13.37
N SER A 336 -29.59 1.91 12.61
CA SER A 336 -29.73 1.62 11.19
C SER A 336 -30.14 0.16 10.97
N GLY A 337 -30.71 -0.13 9.80
CA GLY A 337 -31.05 -1.48 9.40
C GLY A 337 -31.19 -1.61 7.89
N LEU A 338 -31.43 -2.83 7.44
CA LEU A 338 -31.56 -3.17 6.03
C LEU A 338 -32.84 -3.96 5.79
N LEU A 339 -33.58 -3.60 4.75
CA LEU A 339 -34.68 -4.41 4.24
C LEU A 339 -34.19 -5.20 3.05
N VAL A 340 -34.55 -6.48 2.98
CA VAL A 340 -34.11 -7.41 1.94
C VAL A 340 -35.33 -8.07 1.32
N THR A 341 -35.39 -8.23 0.01
CA THR A 341 -36.46 -8.97 -0.67
C THR A 341 -35.89 -10.08 -1.56
N ALA A 342 -36.55 -11.24 -1.61
CA ALA A 342 -36.13 -12.35 -2.47
C ALA A 342 -36.15 -11.96 -3.97
N ASP A 343 -37.15 -11.20 -4.40
CA ASP A 343 -37.23 -10.62 -5.74
C ASP A 343 -38.01 -9.28 -5.70
N PRO A 344 -37.36 -8.14 -5.99
CA PRO A 344 -38.01 -6.83 -5.97
C PRO A 344 -39.08 -6.65 -7.07
N ALA A 345 -39.06 -7.46 -8.13
CA ALA A 345 -40.02 -7.40 -9.24
C ALA A 345 -41.26 -8.28 -9.02
N ILE A 346 -41.14 -9.38 -8.26
CA ILE A 346 -42.22 -10.34 -8.07
C ILE A 346 -43.03 -10.05 -6.80
N GLY A 347 -42.41 -9.47 -5.77
CA GLY A 347 -43.06 -9.14 -4.49
C GLY A 347 -43.51 -10.39 -3.72
N GLY A 348 -43.21 -10.49 -2.43
CA GLY A 348 -43.73 -11.63 -1.66
C GLY A 348 -43.31 -11.66 -0.21
N ASP A 349 -42.01 -11.60 0.07
CA ASP A 349 -41.48 -11.64 1.43
C ASP A 349 -40.31 -10.66 1.56
N VAL A 350 -40.45 -9.69 2.47
CA VAL A 350 -39.39 -8.74 2.83
C VAL A 350 -38.83 -9.17 4.17
N ARG A 351 -37.52 -9.14 4.36
CA ARG A 351 -36.86 -9.40 5.63
C ARG A 351 -36.21 -8.14 6.15
N LEU A 352 -36.47 -7.80 7.41
CA LEU A 352 -35.73 -6.79 8.14
C LEU A 352 -34.49 -7.42 8.75
N LEU A 353 -33.33 -6.87 8.46
CA LEU A 353 -32.06 -7.17 9.12
C LEU A 353 -31.64 -5.97 9.96
N GLY A 354 -31.26 -6.21 11.21
CA GLY A 354 -30.78 -5.18 12.10
C GLY A 354 -29.99 -5.73 13.29
N PRO A 355 -29.40 -4.85 14.11
CA PRO A 355 -28.66 -5.24 15.30
C PRO A 355 -29.60 -5.85 16.35
N THR A 356 -29.22 -6.98 16.97
CA THR A 356 -30.07 -7.71 17.93
C THR A 356 -30.58 -6.81 19.05
N ASP A 357 -29.72 -6.00 19.65
CA ASP A 357 -30.04 -5.07 20.75
C ASP A 357 -30.80 -3.81 20.31
N GLY A 358 -30.93 -3.59 19.00
CA GLY A 358 -31.74 -2.54 18.40
C GLY A 358 -33.10 -3.01 17.89
N VAL A 359 -33.27 -4.31 17.61
CA VAL A 359 -34.52 -4.86 17.03
C VAL A 359 -35.30 -5.79 17.94
N THR A 360 -34.70 -6.30 19.02
CA THR A 360 -35.39 -7.17 19.98
C THR A 360 -35.86 -6.38 21.21
N GLN A 361 -36.80 -6.96 21.95
CA GLN A 361 -37.27 -6.36 23.20
C GLN A 361 -36.17 -6.40 24.28
N PRO A 362 -35.81 -5.24 24.88
CA PRO A 362 -34.80 -5.20 25.93
C PRO A 362 -35.23 -5.90 27.22
N ASP A 363 -34.25 -6.47 27.93
CA ASP A 363 -34.47 -7.09 29.23
C ASP A 363 -35.03 -6.08 30.24
N GLY A 364 -36.14 -6.46 30.90
CA GLY A 364 -36.80 -5.62 31.91
C GLY A 364 -37.74 -4.55 31.35
N ALA A 365 -38.00 -4.54 30.03
CA ALA A 365 -39.09 -3.78 29.46
C ALA A 365 -40.44 -4.23 30.04
N ILE A 366 -41.31 -3.26 30.38
CA ILE A 366 -42.66 -3.53 30.86
C ILE A 366 -43.44 -4.23 29.74
N GLU A 367 -44.19 -5.28 30.10
CA GLU A 367 -45.02 -6.05 29.17
C GLU A 367 -45.97 -5.13 28.40
N GLY A 368 -46.02 -5.28 27.08
CA GLY A 368 -46.82 -4.45 26.16
C GLY A 368 -46.32 -3.01 25.94
N SER A 369 -45.22 -2.60 26.57
CA SER A 369 -44.68 -1.23 26.40
C SER A 369 -43.68 -1.09 25.25
N TRP A 370 -43.12 -2.21 24.77
CA TRP A 370 -42.11 -2.20 23.72
C TRP A 370 -42.75 -2.08 22.34
N ARG A 371 -42.19 -1.18 21.52
CA ARG A 371 -42.62 -0.92 20.16
C ARG A 371 -41.42 -0.77 19.24
N LEU A 372 -41.51 -1.35 18.05
CA LEU A 372 -40.53 -1.19 16.97
C LEU A 372 -41.20 -0.58 15.75
N ASP A 373 -40.69 0.56 15.29
CA ASP A 373 -41.10 1.23 14.06
C ASP A 373 -39.94 1.23 13.06
N VAL A 374 -40.20 0.78 11.83
CA VAL A 374 -39.28 0.93 10.69
C VAL A 374 -39.64 2.24 10.00
N LEU A 375 -38.72 3.19 10.00
CA LEU A 375 -38.93 4.54 9.50
C LEU A 375 -38.42 4.68 8.06
N ALA A 376 -39.15 5.45 7.26
CA ALA A 376 -38.72 5.81 5.92
C ALA A 376 -37.51 6.75 6.00
N PRO A 377 -36.44 6.48 5.22
CA PRO A 377 -35.29 7.37 5.16
C PRO A 377 -35.74 8.80 4.90
N GLY A 378 -35.35 9.71 5.79
CA GLY A 378 -35.52 11.13 5.60
C GLY A 378 -36.84 11.78 5.92
N THR A 379 -37.89 10.99 6.12
CA THR A 379 -39.20 11.49 6.57
C THR A 379 -39.39 11.28 8.07
N GLY A 380 -38.75 10.26 8.64
CA GLY A 380 -38.99 9.84 10.02
C GLY A 380 -40.38 9.23 10.24
N ASN A 381 -41.17 9.08 9.18
CA ASN A 381 -42.50 8.48 9.26
C ASN A 381 -42.38 6.95 9.30
N PRO A 382 -43.16 6.27 10.16
CA PRO A 382 -43.16 4.82 10.20
C PRO A 382 -43.75 4.26 8.90
N ILE A 383 -42.94 3.47 8.18
CA ILE A 383 -43.40 2.65 7.06
C ILE A 383 -44.12 1.41 7.62
N PHE A 384 -43.60 0.85 8.71
CA PHE A 384 -44.12 -0.36 9.32
C PHE A 384 -43.92 -0.34 10.84
N THR A 385 -44.93 -0.75 11.59
CA THR A 385 -44.81 -1.03 13.02
C THR A 385 -44.92 -2.54 13.22
N LEU A 386 -43.97 -3.10 13.97
CA LEU A 386 -43.93 -4.53 14.23
C LEU A 386 -45.11 -4.98 15.10
N PRO A 387 -45.76 -6.12 14.79
CA PRO A 387 -46.79 -6.68 15.67
C PRO A 387 -46.18 -7.20 16.97
N GLU A 388 -46.97 -7.15 18.04
CA GLU A 388 -46.59 -7.69 19.34
C GLU A 388 -46.35 -9.21 19.26
N GLY A 389 -45.31 -9.72 19.93
CA GLY A 389 -44.95 -11.14 19.89
C GLY A 389 -44.23 -11.62 18.62
N ALA A 390 -43.68 -10.70 17.83
CA ALA A 390 -42.82 -11.01 16.69
C ALA A 390 -41.62 -11.90 17.08
N LYS A 391 -41.38 -12.96 16.30
CA LYS A 391 -40.25 -13.89 16.49
C LYS A 391 -39.10 -13.53 15.56
N PHE A 392 -37.92 -13.30 16.14
CA PHE A 392 -36.70 -12.99 15.41
C PHE A 392 -35.80 -14.22 15.29
N VAL A 393 -35.02 -14.27 14.21
CA VAL A 393 -33.93 -15.23 14.04
C VAL A 393 -32.62 -14.47 14.24
N ALA A 394 -31.85 -14.84 15.26
CA ALA A 394 -30.58 -14.19 15.60
C ALA A 394 -29.39 -15.00 15.08
N SER A 395 -28.37 -14.33 14.57
CA SER A 395 -27.05 -14.92 14.31
C SER A 395 -26.17 -14.83 15.57
N ALA A 396 -25.15 -15.68 15.64
CA ALA A 396 -24.14 -15.62 16.69
C ALA A 396 -23.38 -14.28 16.71
N ALA A 397 -23.28 -13.62 15.54
CA ALA A 397 -22.61 -12.34 15.35
C ALA A 397 -23.43 -11.12 15.82
N GLY A 398 -24.64 -11.30 16.36
CA GLY A 398 -25.47 -10.18 16.87
C GLY A 398 -26.34 -9.49 15.83
N VAL A 399 -26.63 -10.15 14.71
CA VAL A 399 -27.60 -9.68 13.70
C VAL A 399 -28.90 -10.45 13.86
N CYS A 400 -30.03 -9.77 13.74
CA CYS A 400 -31.36 -10.36 13.79
C CYS A 400 -32.13 -10.14 12.49
N GLY A 401 -32.85 -11.18 12.07
CA GLY A 401 -33.77 -11.19 10.95
C GLY A 401 -35.24 -11.29 11.37
N TYR A 402 -36.13 -10.56 10.70
CA TYR A 402 -37.58 -10.72 10.83
C TYR A 402 -38.28 -10.72 9.47
N ALA A 403 -39.17 -11.68 9.23
CA ALA A 403 -39.96 -11.75 8.00
C ALA A 403 -41.20 -10.85 8.07
N LEU A 404 -41.23 -9.84 7.20
CA LEU A 404 -42.30 -8.87 6.99
C LEU A 404 -43.16 -9.29 5.79
N ARG A 405 -44.48 -9.30 5.96
CA ARG A 405 -45.45 -9.44 4.87
C ARG A 405 -46.22 -8.14 4.68
N VAL A 406 -45.75 -7.27 3.78
CA VAL A 406 -46.37 -5.95 3.56
C VAL A 406 -46.17 -5.47 2.12
N ASP A 407 -47.25 -5.01 1.50
CA ASP A 407 -47.24 -4.27 0.24
C ASP A 407 -46.84 -2.80 0.50
N GLY A 408 -45.77 -2.31 -0.14
CA GLY A 408 -45.32 -0.92 -0.06
C GLY A 408 -43.92 -0.69 0.57
N VAL A 409 -43.37 -1.71 1.24
CA VAL A 409 -42.00 -1.66 1.82
C VAL A 409 -40.91 -1.89 0.74
N LEU A 410 -41.30 -2.43 -0.42
CA LEU A 410 -40.41 -2.84 -1.51
C LEU A 410 -39.51 -1.71 -2.04
N ALA A 411 -39.98 -0.46 -2.05
CA ALA A 411 -39.20 0.69 -2.53
C ALA A 411 -37.96 1.01 -1.66
N HIS A 412 -37.87 0.39 -0.47
CA HIS A 412 -36.81 0.54 0.50
C HIS A 412 -36.01 -0.75 0.74
N ALA A 413 -36.31 -1.83 0.00
CA ALA A 413 -35.65 -3.12 0.14
C ALA A 413 -34.54 -3.33 -0.90
N ALA A 414 -33.40 -3.86 -0.47
CA ALA A 414 -32.36 -4.39 -1.33
C ALA A 414 -32.74 -5.78 -1.85
N ALA A 415 -32.34 -6.14 -3.06
CA ALA A 415 -32.53 -7.49 -3.58
C ALA A 415 -31.64 -8.49 -2.82
N GLN A 416 -32.16 -9.68 -2.54
CA GLN A 416 -31.41 -10.73 -1.84
C GLN A 416 -30.18 -11.19 -2.65
N SER A 417 -30.23 -11.10 -3.97
CA SER A 417 -29.08 -11.32 -4.86
C SER A 417 -27.89 -10.38 -4.61
N ARG A 418 -28.10 -9.27 -3.89
CA ARG A 418 -27.03 -8.36 -3.48
C ARG A 418 -26.34 -8.77 -2.18
N LEU A 419 -26.82 -9.80 -1.50
CA LEU A 419 -26.21 -10.27 -0.26
C LEU A 419 -25.18 -11.34 -0.58
N ARG A 420 -24.04 -11.29 0.11
CA ARG A 420 -23.00 -12.30 0.02
C ARG A 420 -22.54 -12.65 1.43
N VAL A 421 -22.46 -13.95 1.71
CA VAL A 421 -21.74 -14.43 2.90
C VAL A 421 -20.25 -14.31 2.59
N ALA A 422 -19.52 -13.55 3.39
CA ALA A 422 -18.10 -13.32 3.19
C ALA A 422 -17.28 -14.21 4.13
N ASP A 423 -16.37 -15.00 3.56
CA ASP A 423 -15.55 -15.96 4.31
C ASP A 423 -14.32 -15.32 4.97
N ALA A 424 -13.92 -14.14 4.50
CA ALA A 424 -12.79 -13.38 5.03
C ALA A 424 -13.07 -11.88 4.96
N PRO A 425 -12.47 -11.07 5.85
CA PRO A 425 -12.62 -9.63 5.74
C PRO A 425 -11.95 -9.10 4.48
N GLU A 426 -12.51 -8.01 3.96
CA GLU A 426 -12.08 -7.30 2.75
C GLU A 426 -12.28 -5.78 2.95
N ASP A 427 -11.81 -4.97 2.01
CA ASP A 427 -12.11 -3.53 2.03
C ASP A 427 -13.61 -3.32 1.88
N CYS A 428 -14.20 -2.53 2.77
CA CYS A 428 -15.64 -2.38 2.83
C CYS A 428 -16.08 -0.94 3.10
N LEU A 429 -17.35 -0.68 2.82
CA LEU A 429 -18.03 0.60 2.98
C LEU A 429 -19.19 0.41 3.94
N LEU A 430 -19.22 1.20 5.01
CA LEU A 430 -20.42 1.38 5.81
C LEU A 430 -21.36 2.32 5.08
N VAL A 431 -22.62 1.92 4.95
CA VAL A 431 -23.64 2.70 4.28
C VAL A 431 -24.79 2.93 5.25
N ARG A 432 -25.14 4.21 5.45
CA ARG A 432 -26.38 4.59 6.14
C ARG A 432 -27.08 5.71 5.38
N SER A 433 -28.40 5.65 5.30
CA SER A 433 -29.21 6.66 4.63
C SER A 433 -29.53 7.82 5.58
N VAL A 434 -29.27 9.05 5.13
CA VAL A 434 -29.58 10.29 5.83
C VAL A 434 -30.27 11.26 4.85
N GLY A 435 -30.98 12.27 5.34
CA GLY A 435 -31.38 13.42 4.53
C GLY A 435 -32.89 13.62 4.42
N ALA A 436 -33.33 14.88 4.32
CA ALA A 436 -34.74 15.28 4.37
C ALA A 436 -35.61 14.78 3.20
N VAL A 437 -36.93 14.83 3.39
CA VAL A 437 -38.00 14.46 2.43
C VAL A 437 -37.63 14.77 0.97
N GLY A 438 -37.42 13.73 0.16
CA GLY A 438 -37.25 13.85 -1.30
C GLY A 438 -35.81 13.78 -1.83
N GLN A 439 -34.77 13.77 -0.98
CA GLN A 439 -33.38 13.51 -1.39
C GLN A 439 -32.81 12.28 -0.66
N ARG A 440 -32.37 11.25 -1.41
CA ARG A 440 -31.67 10.08 -0.86
C ARG A 440 -30.17 10.40 -0.76
N SER A 441 -29.70 10.83 0.41
CA SER A 441 -28.26 11.03 0.65
C SER A 441 -27.72 9.88 1.50
N SER A 442 -27.06 8.91 0.87
CA SER A 442 -26.34 7.88 1.62
C SER A 442 -25.05 8.46 2.16
N LEU A 443 -24.85 8.40 3.48
CA LEU A 443 -23.54 8.59 4.08
C LEU A 443 -22.75 7.29 3.91
N VAL A 444 -21.50 7.44 3.50
CA VAL A 444 -20.57 6.34 3.29
C VAL A 444 -19.33 6.56 4.14
N HIS A 445 -18.88 5.51 4.83
CA HIS A 445 -17.61 5.50 5.56
C HIS A 445 -16.79 4.29 5.11
N SER A 446 -15.56 4.50 4.67
CA SER A 446 -14.68 3.42 4.20
C SER A 446 -13.90 2.80 5.35
N ILE A 447 -13.85 1.47 5.39
CA ILE A 447 -13.02 0.70 6.31
C ILE A 447 -12.06 -0.15 5.49
N SER A 448 -10.76 0.03 5.73
CA SER A 448 -9.74 -0.79 5.09
C SER A 448 -9.65 -2.16 5.76
N ARG A 449 -9.36 -3.20 4.97
CA ARG A 449 -9.05 -4.55 5.46
C ARG A 449 -7.98 -4.56 6.56
N THR A 450 -7.02 -3.64 6.48
CA THR A 450 -5.90 -3.53 7.44
C THR A 450 -6.36 -3.12 8.84
N GLN A 451 -7.53 -2.49 8.96
CA GLN A 451 -8.13 -2.09 10.23
C GLN A 451 -8.94 -3.22 10.87
N ILE A 452 -9.13 -4.34 10.17
CA ILE A 452 -10.03 -5.42 10.59
C ILE A 452 -9.21 -6.61 11.11
N SER A 453 -9.53 -7.10 12.30
CA SER A 453 -9.05 -8.38 12.84
C SER A 453 -10.19 -9.39 12.91
N VAL A 454 -9.88 -10.66 12.67
CA VAL A 454 -10.89 -11.73 12.75
C VAL A 454 -11.01 -12.17 14.21
N ALA A 455 -12.22 -12.07 14.77
CA ALA A 455 -12.61 -12.74 16.00
C ALA A 455 -13.73 -13.74 15.66
N ASP A 456 -13.86 -14.82 16.44
CA ASP A 456 -14.62 -16.04 16.10
C ASP A 456 -15.83 -15.85 15.16
N ASP A 457 -16.86 -15.12 15.61
CA ASP A 457 -18.11 -14.90 14.86
C ASP A 457 -18.27 -13.48 14.28
N ALA A 458 -17.31 -12.58 14.50
CA ALA A 458 -17.39 -11.18 14.07
C ALA A 458 -16.00 -10.56 13.85
N TRP A 459 -15.90 -9.57 12.97
CA TRP A 459 -14.63 -8.93 12.68
C TRP A 459 -14.45 -7.64 13.46
N GLN A 460 -13.43 -7.58 14.31
CA GLN A 460 -13.18 -6.43 15.16
C GLN A 460 -12.45 -5.32 14.39
N ILE A 461 -12.87 -4.08 14.58
CA ILE A 461 -12.29 -2.93 13.89
C ILE A 461 -11.39 -2.15 14.86
N SER A 462 -10.18 -1.84 14.43
CA SER A 462 -9.20 -1.04 15.18
C SER A 462 -9.11 0.40 14.66
N GLY A 463 -8.84 1.35 15.56
CA GLY A 463 -8.59 2.74 15.18
C GLY A 463 -9.84 3.55 14.82
N VAL A 464 -10.95 3.25 15.50
CA VAL A 464 -12.26 3.90 15.30
C VAL A 464 -12.54 4.87 16.45
N ASP A 465 -12.96 6.10 16.12
CA ASP A 465 -13.34 7.13 17.10
C ASP A 465 -14.76 6.89 17.69
N GLU A 466 -15.04 7.46 18.87
CA GLU A 466 -16.36 7.40 19.57
C GLU A 466 -17.55 7.92 18.71
N SER A 467 -17.27 8.64 17.62
CA SER A 467 -18.29 9.15 16.68
C SER A 467 -18.99 8.07 15.84
N MET A 468 -18.56 6.81 15.92
CA MET A 468 -19.12 5.71 15.12
C MET A 468 -20.35 5.03 15.72
N SER A 469 -20.77 5.37 16.94
CA SER A 469 -22.02 4.86 17.56
C SER A 469 -23.27 5.13 16.72
N ASP A 470 -23.28 6.26 16.02
CA ASP A 470 -24.28 6.69 15.05
C ASP A 470 -24.44 5.77 13.82
N TRP A 471 -23.47 4.88 13.60
CA TRP A 471 -23.44 3.91 12.50
C TRP A 471 -23.92 2.54 12.91
N HIS A 472 -24.30 2.35 14.18
CA HIS A 472 -24.80 1.07 14.67
C HIS A 472 -25.99 0.56 13.83
N GLY A 473 -25.82 -0.65 13.27
CA GLY A 473 -26.74 -1.29 12.34
C GLY A 473 -26.58 -0.88 10.87
N ALA A 474 -25.56 -0.09 10.52
CA ALA A 474 -25.29 0.31 9.14
C ALA A 474 -24.93 -0.90 8.27
N ALA A 475 -25.31 -0.86 6.99
CA ALA A 475 -25.00 -1.94 6.06
C ALA A 475 -23.51 -1.92 5.70
N VAL A 476 -22.84 -3.07 5.77
CA VAL A 476 -21.45 -3.24 5.36
C VAL A 476 -21.44 -3.79 3.95
N VAL A 477 -20.86 -3.02 3.03
CA VAL A 477 -20.83 -3.31 1.59
C VAL A 477 -19.40 -3.57 1.16
N ALA A 478 -19.13 -4.69 0.50
CA ALA A 478 -17.82 -4.98 -0.05
C ALA A 478 -17.46 -3.97 -1.15
N ALA A 479 -16.25 -3.40 -1.09
CA ALA A 479 -15.78 -2.43 -2.07
C ALA A 479 -15.49 -3.07 -3.44
N THR A 480 -15.28 -4.40 -3.46
CA THR A 480 -14.91 -5.20 -4.63
C THR A 480 -16.07 -5.40 -5.60
N ASP A 481 -17.23 -5.83 -5.10
CA ASP A 481 -18.39 -6.24 -5.91
C ASP A 481 -19.69 -5.52 -5.54
N GLY A 482 -19.69 -4.73 -4.46
CA GLY A 482 -20.88 -4.01 -4.01
C GLY A 482 -21.94 -4.89 -3.33
N ALA A 483 -21.56 -6.11 -2.96
CA ALA A 483 -22.42 -6.99 -2.20
C ALA A 483 -22.49 -6.53 -0.74
N VAL A 484 -23.67 -6.66 -0.13
CA VAL A 484 -23.83 -6.47 1.31
C VAL A 484 -23.33 -7.73 2.00
N ILE A 485 -22.32 -7.59 2.83
CA ILE A 485 -21.61 -8.70 3.48
C ILE A 485 -21.88 -8.81 4.99
N GLY A 486 -22.44 -7.77 5.59
CA GLY A 486 -22.64 -7.71 7.04
C GLY A 486 -23.37 -6.46 7.51
N LEU A 487 -23.48 -6.32 8.83
CA LEU A 487 -23.88 -5.08 9.51
C LEU A 487 -22.76 -4.62 10.43
N PHE A 488 -22.60 -3.31 10.58
CA PHE A 488 -21.70 -2.72 11.55
C PHE A 488 -22.40 -2.65 12.91
N LEU A 489 -21.75 -3.16 13.96
CA LEU A 489 -22.26 -3.12 15.33
C LEU A 489 -21.26 -2.39 16.22
N ASP A 490 -21.74 -1.43 17.01
CA ASP A 490 -20.93 -0.77 18.03
C ASP A 490 -21.41 -1.33 19.38
N ASP A 491 -20.79 -2.44 19.82
CA ASP A 491 -21.12 -3.10 21.07
C ASP A 491 -20.25 -2.55 22.22
N ARG A 492 -20.61 -2.87 23.46
CA ARG A 492 -19.85 -2.53 24.68
C ARG A 492 -18.40 -3.05 24.68
N THR A 493 -18.09 -4.01 23.83
CA THR A 493 -16.75 -4.58 23.64
C THR A 493 -15.93 -3.87 22.55
N GLY A 494 -16.56 -2.96 21.79
CA GLY A 494 -15.97 -2.17 20.71
C GLY A 494 -16.69 -2.37 19.36
N PRO A 495 -16.27 -1.62 18.33
CA PRO A 495 -16.86 -1.68 17.00
C PRO A 495 -16.46 -2.97 16.26
N ILE A 496 -17.46 -3.65 15.73
CA ILE A 496 -17.33 -4.91 14.99
C ILE A 496 -18.13 -4.88 13.69
N ILE A 497 -17.72 -5.71 12.74
CA ILE A 497 -18.50 -6.09 11.57
C ILE A 497 -19.06 -7.47 11.84
N ALA A 498 -20.37 -7.58 11.87
CA ALA A 498 -21.07 -8.84 11.98
C ALA A 498 -21.39 -9.36 10.56
N PRO A 499 -20.67 -10.39 10.06
CA PRO A 499 -20.93 -10.94 8.74
C PRO A 499 -22.32 -11.58 8.67
N LEU A 500 -22.93 -11.54 7.49
CA LEU A 500 -24.19 -12.24 7.25
C LEU A 500 -23.98 -13.74 7.30
N SER A 501 -24.93 -14.45 7.92
CA SER A 501 -24.94 -15.92 7.95
C SER A 501 -26.16 -16.47 7.23
N ALA A 502 -26.05 -17.68 6.68
CA ALA A 502 -27.16 -18.36 6.02
C ALA A 502 -28.37 -18.57 6.94
N ALA A 503 -28.13 -18.73 8.25
CA ALA A 503 -29.16 -18.91 9.27
C ALA A 503 -30.14 -17.72 9.37
N LEU A 504 -29.74 -16.51 8.96
CA LEU A 504 -30.63 -15.35 8.91
C LEU A 504 -31.72 -15.46 7.82
N PHE A 505 -31.55 -16.43 6.91
CA PHE A 505 -32.42 -16.63 5.75
C PHE A 505 -33.17 -17.95 5.75
N GLU A 506 -32.97 -18.81 6.75
CA GLU A 506 -33.81 -19.98 7.03
C GLU A 506 -35.10 -19.56 7.75
#